data_AF-A0AAW0XV43-F1
#
_entry.id   AF-A0AAW0XV43-F1
#
_cell.length_a   1.000
_cell.length_b   1.000
_cell.length_c   1.000
_cell.angle_alpha   90.00
_cell.angle_beta   90.00
_cell.angle_gamma   90.00
#
_symmetry.space_group_name_H-M   'P 1'
#
loop_
_entity.id
_entity.type
_entity.pdbx_description
1 polymer ?
#
loop_
_entity_poly.entity_id
_entity_poly.type
_entity_poly.pdbx_seq_one_letter_code
_entity_poly.pdbx_strand_id
1 'polypeptide(L)'
;MKYPFDVNQAMLWLGDLCDLIFVFFDPIGQALCKRTLNIVEQLNETHPDRIRFYLSKADEAGHESDRQRVMMQIVQELCKRPGLNKTGFDMPTIYIPNPNKPTRCVNQIEDVCKDIEKTINQTIQTTLNQLERDCEQISTLVDEAVEADNRARAYNFRAKMKGLALSSVGFLLPVALIVQILVSTAPRELVNSLAGENFANAISSFMAPTTAIWENIDEDNQMVILALVLALSGIFLIISRIINRAKPTLQRRSKKILVEKREYVNSFVKVQKQKLYSEYLQQSVSDHDL
;
A
#
# COMPACT_ATOMS: atom_id res chain seq x y z
N MET A 1 -29.19 35.07 -3.37
CA MET A 1 -27.84 34.98 -3.95
C MET A 1 -27.73 33.68 -4.73
N LYS A 2 -27.12 33.68 -5.92
CA LYS A 2 -26.83 32.45 -6.68
C LYS A 2 -25.32 32.24 -6.65
N TYR A 3 -24.88 31.22 -5.92
CA TYR A 3 -23.46 30.87 -5.87
C TYR A 3 -23.03 30.22 -7.19
N PRO A 4 -21.77 30.35 -7.60
CA PRO A 4 -21.25 29.71 -8.82
C PRO A 4 -21.03 28.20 -8.67
N PHE A 5 -21.37 27.63 -7.51
CA PHE A 5 -21.23 26.20 -7.19
C PHE A 5 -22.44 25.70 -6.39
N ASP A 6 -22.58 24.38 -6.31
CA ASP A 6 -23.60 23.75 -5.48
C ASP A 6 -23.18 23.78 -4.01
N VAL A 7 -23.82 24.67 -3.25
CA VAL A 7 -23.56 24.84 -1.81
C VAL A 7 -23.88 23.57 -1.01
N ASN A 8 -24.90 22.80 -1.41
CA ASN A 8 -25.27 21.59 -0.67
C ASN A 8 -24.18 20.52 -0.84
N GLN A 9 -23.72 20.30 -2.07
CA GLN A 9 -22.61 19.39 -2.35
C GLN A 9 -21.33 19.82 -1.65
N ALA A 10 -21.02 21.11 -1.63
CA ALA A 10 -19.87 21.63 -0.91
C ALA A 10 -19.97 21.36 0.60
N MET A 11 -21.15 21.52 1.21
CA MET A 11 -21.35 21.20 2.63
C MET A 11 -21.20 19.71 2.94
N LEU A 12 -21.70 18.82 2.07
CA LEU A 12 -21.52 17.37 2.23
C LEU A 12 -20.04 16.98 2.15
N TRP A 13 -19.34 17.51 1.15
CA TRP A 13 -17.90 17.25 0.98
C TRP A 13 -17.07 17.76 2.16
N LEU A 14 -17.37 18.94 2.69
CA LEU A 14 -16.72 19.45 3.91
C LEU A 14 -17.03 18.58 5.14
N GLY A 15 -18.25 18.04 5.21
CA GLY A 15 -18.69 17.12 6.24
C GLY A 15 -17.81 15.86 6.36
N ASP A 16 -17.34 15.34 5.23
CA ASP A 16 -16.46 14.16 5.22
C ASP A 16 -15.06 14.46 5.79
N LEU A 17 -14.61 15.71 5.69
CA LEU A 17 -13.27 16.14 6.08
C LEU A 17 -13.19 16.69 7.51
N CYS A 18 -14.31 17.17 8.07
CA CYS A 18 -14.31 17.80 9.38
C CYS A 18 -14.37 16.79 10.52
N ASP A 19 -13.72 17.11 11.64
CA ASP A 19 -13.79 16.37 12.90
C ASP A 19 -15.08 16.66 13.68
N LEU A 20 -15.63 17.87 13.54
CA LEU A 20 -16.81 18.35 14.25
C LEU A 20 -17.74 19.13 13.31
N ILE A 21 -19.05 18.92 13.47
CA ILE A 21 -20.10 19.62 12.71
C ILE A 21 -21.04 20.27 13.72
N PHE A 22 -21.09 21.60 13.74
CA PHE A 22 -21.98 22.35 14.63
C PHE A 22 -23.19 22.86 13.86
N VAL A 23 -24.38 22.57 14.36
CA VAL A 23 -25.64 23.10 13.84
C VAL A 23 -26.26 24.01 14.88
N PHE A 24 -26.37 25.29 14.52
CA PHE A 24 -26.91 26.32 15.40
C PHE A 24 -28.38 26.59 15.07
N PHE A 25 -29.23 26.50 16.08
CA PHE A 25 -30.62 26.88 16.04
C PHE A 25 -30.77 28.26 16.71
N ASP A 26 -31.50 29.17 16.08
CA ASP A 26 -31.76 30.51 16.61
C ASP A 26 -33.21 30.57 17.12
N PRO A 27 -33.46 30.94 18.39
CA PRO A 27 -34.79 30.98 18.98
C PRO A 27 -35.71 32.07 18.44
N ILE A 28 -35.16 33.09 17.75
CA ILE A 28 -35.93 34.20 17.16
C ILE A 28 -36.16 33.99 15.67
N GLY A 29 -35.28 33.21 15.01
CA GLY A 29 -35.35 32.91 13.58
C GLY A 29 -36.26 31.71 13.23
N GLN A 30 -36.41 31.46 11.92
CA GLN A 30 -36.90 30.16 11.43
C GLN A 30 -35.82 29.09 11.65
N ALA A 31 -35.69 28.61 12.90
CA ALA A 31 -34.71 27.61 13.30
C ALA A 31 -34.74 26.32 12.45
N LEU A 32 -35.89 26.02 11.83
CA LEU A 32 -36.20 24.72 11.24
C LEU A 32 -36.38 24.80 9.71
N CYS A 33 -35.33 25.24 9.01
CA CYS A 33 -35.34 25.26 7.55
C CYS A 33 -35.24 23.84 6.97
N LYS A 34 -36.22 23.44 6.14
CA LYS A 34 -36.25 22.12 5.48
C LYS A 34 -34.95 21.80 4.73
N ARG A 35 -34.36 22.80 4.05
CA ARG A 35 -33.11 22.63 3.30
C ARG A 35 -31.94 22.28 4.23
N THR A 36 -31.78 22.99 5.35
CA THR A 36 -30.71 22.74 6.33
C THR A 36 -30.88 21.36 6.94
N LEU A 37 -32.09 21.02 7.39
CA LEU A 37 -32.36 19.72 8.01
C LEU A 37 -32.11 18.54 7.08
N ASN A 38 -32.40 18.67 5.77
CA ASN A 38 -32.10 17.61 4.80
C ASN A 38 -30.58 17.35 4.67
N ILE A 39 -29.75 18.39 4.77
CA ILE A 39 -28.30 18.26 4.67
C ILE A 39 -27.74 17.67 5.96
N VAL A 40 -28.23 18.16 7.11
CA VAL A 40 -27.86 17.62 8.43
C VAL A 40 -28.25 16.14 8.53
N GLU A 41 -29.39 15.73 7.99
CA GLU A 41 -29.81 14.32 7.95
C GLU A 41 -28.83 13.45 7.13
N GLN A 42 -28.43 13.90 5.93
CA GLN A 42 -27.43 13.20 5.11
C GLN A 42 -26.06 13.12 5.80
N LEU A 43 -25.63 14.20 6.45
CA LEU A 43 -24.40 14.22 7.23
C LEU A 43 -24.49 13.26 8.43
N ASN A 44 -25.64 13.19 9.09
CA ASN A 44 -25.85 12.33 10.25
C ASN A 44 -25.93 10.84 9.89
N GLU A 45 -26.38 10.50 8.69
CA GLU A 45 -26.30 9.12 8.18
C GLU A 45 -24.85 8.64 8.04
N THR A 46 -23.94 9.55 7.70
CA THR A 46 -22.53 9.22 7.43
C THR A 46 -21.63 9.40 8.67
N HIS A 47 -21.83 10.48 9.42
CA HIS A 47 -20.99 10.91 10.55
C HIS A 47 -21.82 11.34 11.78
N PRO A 48 -22.63 10.43 12.38
CA PRO A 48 -23.54 10.78 13.47
C PRO A 48 -22.83 11.26 14.75
N ASP A 49 -21.59 10.82 14.98
CA ASP A 49 -20.77 11.13 16.15
C ASP A 49 -20.12 12.52 16.10
N ARG A 50 -20.06 13.14 14.91
CA ARG A 50 -19.43 14.45 14.71
C ARG A 50 -20.40 15.62 14.87
N ILE A 51 -21.71 15.35 14.76
CA ILE A 51 -22.76 16.38 14.74
C ILE A 51 -23.17 16.77 16.17
N ARG A 52 -23.20 18.08 16.44
CA ARG A 52 -23.68 18.66 17.70
C ARG A 52 -24.68 19.78 17.43
N PHE A 53 -25.74 19.80 18.21
CA PHE A 53 -26.82 20.78 18.12
C PHE A 53 -26.72 21.81 19.23
N TYR A 54 -26.91 23.07 18.88
CA TYR A 54 -26.77 24.19 19.81
C TYR A 54 -27.94 25.15 19.68
N LEU A 55 -28.49 25.60 20.80
CA LEU A 55 -29.39 26.75 20.80
C LEU A 55 -28.55 28.02 20.95
N SER A 56 -28.30 28.68 19.81
CA SER A 56 -27.60 29.96 19.73
C SER A 56 -28.47 31.13 20.19
N LYS A 57 -27.87 32.26 20.57
CA LYS A 57 -28.59 33.48 21.01
C LYS A 57 -29.62 33.22 22.10
N ALA A 58 -29.32 32.27 23.00
CA ALA A 58 -30.23 31.90 24.06
C ALA A 58 -30.55 33.08 25.01
N ASP A 59 -29.70 34.11 25.04
CA ASP A 59 -29.90 35.34 25.81
C ASP A 59 -30.99 36.27 25.25
N GLU A 60 -31.40 36.09 24.00
CA GLU A 60 -32.48 36.85 23.37
C GLU A 60 -33.84 36.15 23.51
N ALA A 61 -33.84 34.86 23.85
CA ALA A 61 -35.03 34.07 24.09
C ALA A 61 -35.59 34.29 25.50
N GLY A 62 -36.26 35.43 25.69
CA GLY A 62 -37.21 35.70 26.79
C GLY A 62 -36.90 35.10 28.17
N HIS A 63 -37.94 34.59 28.83
CA HIS A 63 -37.80 33.87 30.09
C HIS A 63 -37.43 32.40 29.86
N GLU A 64 -36.98 31.71 30.92
CA GLU A 64 -36.59 30.30 30.85
C GLU A 64 -37.72 29.40 30.31
N SER A 65 -38.96 29.68 30.68
CA SER A 65 -40.14 28.98 30.14
C SER A 65 -40.29 29.11 28.63
N ASP A 66 -39.93 30.26 28.06
CA ASP A 66 -40.02 30.50 26.62
C ASP A 66 -38.90 29.77 25.89
N ARG A 67 -37.68 29.76 26.46
CA ARG A 67 -36.56 28.95 25.95
C ARG A 67 -36.89 27.47 25.93
N GLN A 68 -37.43 26.95 27.03
CA GLN A 68 -37.81 25.54 27.13
C GLN A 68 -38.88 25.17 26.11
N ARG A 69 -39.85 26.05 25.84
CA ARG A 69 -40.85 25.84 24.77
C ARG A 69 -40.21 25.79 23.38
N VAL A 70 -39.32 26.73 23.06
CA VAL A 70 -38.64 26.78 21.77
C VAL A 70 -37.73 25.56 21.59
N MET A 71 -36.94 25.21 22.61
CA MET A 71 -36.12 24.00 22.62
C MET A 71 -36.98 22.76 22.38
N MET A 72 -38.10 22.62 23.10
CA MET A 72 -39.01 21.49 22.93
C MET A 72 -39.61 21.41 21.53
N GLN A 73 -39.96 22.55 20.91
CA GLN A 73 -40.42 22.60 19.52
C GLN A 73 -39.33 22.12 18.54
N ILE A 74 -38.09 22.57 18.72
CA ILE A 74 -36.95 22.14 17.90
C ILE A 74 -36.73 20.64 18.04
N VAL A 75 -36.67 20.13 19.28
CA VAL A 75 -36.46 18.70 19.56
C VAL A 75 -37.59 17.87 18.96
N GLN A 76 -38.85 18.27 19.10
CA GLN A 76 -39.98 17.57 18.49
C GLN A 76 -39.86 17.50 16.96
N GLU A 77 -39.44 18.57 16.31
CA GLU A 77 -39.25 18.62 14.86
C GLU A 77 -38.04 17.79 14.40
N LEU A 78 -36.97 17.73 15.18
CA LEU A 78 -35.83 16.82 14.95
C LEU A 78 -36.23 15.36 15.12
N CYS A 79 -37.01 15.02 16.15
CA CYS A 79 -37.50 13.66 16.39
C CYS A 79 -38.47 13.15 15.31
N LYS A 80 -39.11 14.03 14.53
CA LYS A 80 -39.89 13.63 13.34
C LYS A 80 -39.01 13.02 12.23
N ARG A 81 -37.69 13.25 12.28
CA ARG A 81 -36.71 12.70 11.35
C ARG A 81 -35.97 11.53 12.01
N PRO A 82 -36.13 10.29 11.53
CA PRO A 82 -35.59 9.12 12.20
C PRO A 82 -34.06 9.15 12.32
N GLY A 83 -33.35 9.81 11.39
CA GLY A 83 -31.90 10.00 11.47
C GLY A 83 -31.46 10.87 12.65
N LEU A 84 -32.17 11.96 12.94
CA LEU A 84 -31.75 12.98 13.90
C LEU A 84 -32.24 12.74 15.34
N ASN A 85 -33.03 11.68 15.55
CA ASN A 85 -33.62 11.37 16.85
C ASN A 85 -32.55 11.04 17.93
N LYS A 86 -31.37 10.55 17.54
CA LYS A 86 -30.31 10.19 18.50
C LYS A 86 -29.55 11.41 19.06
N THR A 87 -29.40 12.45 18.24
CA THR A 87 -28.61 13.67 18.53
C THR A 87 -29.47 14.82 19.07
N GLY A 88 -30.81 14.72 18.98
CA GLY A 88 -31.73 15.79 19.37
C GLY A 88 -31.95 16.02 20.86
N PHE A 89 -31.50 15.13 21.75
CA PHE A 89 -31.83 15.20 23.19
C PHE A 89 -30.88 16.08 24.01
N ASP A 90 -29.69 16.36 23.49
CA ASP A 90 -28.71 17.23 24.14
C ASP A 90 -28.50 18.46 23.25
N MET A 91 -29.06 19.60 23.68
CA MET A 91 -28.96 20.88 22.96
C MET A 91 -28.53 22.00 23.91
N PRO A 92 -27.23 22.13 24.19
CA PRO A 92 -26.68 23.19 25.02
C PRO A 92 -27.00 24.59 24.49
N THR A 93 -27.14 25.52 25.44
CA THR A 93 -27.43 26.93 25.16
C THR A 93 -26.14 27.73 25.09
N ILE A 94 -25.94 28.42 23.98
CA ILE A 94 -24.76 29.28 23.77
C ILE A 94 -25.17 30.68 23.33
N TYR A 95 -24.40 31.67 23.77
CA TYR A 95 -24.50 33.04 23.26
C TYR A 95 -23.17 33.77 23.46
N ILE A 96 -23.00 34.88 22.75
CA ILE A 96 -21.83 35.75 22.92
C ILE A 96 -22.18 36.79 24.00
N PRO A 97 -21.49 36.84 25.15
CA PRO A 97 -21.81 37.78 26.21
C PRO A 97 -21.71 39.23 25.76
N ASN A 98 -22.73 40.03 26.08
CA ASN A 98 -22.71 41.47 25.87
C ASN A 98 -22.56 42.18 27.23
N PRO A 99 -21.47 42.94 27.48
CA PRO A 99 -21.24 43.60 28.77
C PRO A 99 -22.35 44.59 29.14
N ASN A 100 -23.11 45.10 28.16
CA ASN A 100 -24.19 46.07 28.37
C ASN A 100 -25.55 45.41 28.70
N LYS A 101 -25.66 44.07 28.61
CA LYS A 101 -26.92 43.34 28.80
C LYS A 101 -26.69 42.16 29.76
N PRO A 102 -26.94 42.33 31.07
CA PRO A 102 -26.82 41.23 32.01
C PRO A 102 -27.90 40.18 31.72
N THR A 103 -27.47 38.93 31.52
CA THR A 103 -28.34 37.82 31.15
C THR A 103 -28.32 36.73 32.22
N ARG A 104 -29.49 36.21 32.56
CA ARG A 104 -29.66 35.12 33.53
C ARG A 104 -29.60 33.73 32.90
N CYS A 105 -29.45 33.66 31.57
CA CYS A 105 -29.30 32.40 30.86
C CYS A 105 -27.90 31.84 31.12
N VAL A 106 -27.82 30.55 31.43
CA VAL A 106 -26.53 29.86 31.53
C VAL A 106 -25.92 29.78 30.14
N ASN A 107 -24.71 30.28 30.00
CA ASN A 107 -23.91 30.11 28.79
C ASN A 107 -23.07 28.84 28.94
N GLN A 108 -23.12 27.94 27.96
CA GLN A 108 -22.33 26.71 27.96
C GLN A 108 -21.19 26.78 26.94
N ILE A 109 -20.85 27.98 26.46
CA ILE A 109 -19.82 28.18 25.43
C ILE A 109 -18.45 27.66 25.90
N GLU A 110 -18.14 27.76 27.19
CA GLU A 110 -16.91 27.24 27.78
C GLU A 110 -16.81 25.72 27.67
N ASP A 111 -17.93 25.00 27.83
CA ASP A 111 -17.95 23.54 27.68
C ASP A 111 -17.80 23.14 26.19
N VAL A 112 -18.37 23.94 25.28
CA VAL A 112 -18.12 23.77 23.83
C VAL A 112 -16.65 23.97 23.49
N CYS A 113 -15.99 24.98 24.07
CA CYS A 113 -14.56 25.21 23.88
C CYS A 113 -13.73 24.02 24.37
N LYS A 114 -14.04 23.47 25.55
CA LYS A 114 -13.36 22.27 26.07
C LYS A 114 -13.54 21.06 25.16
N ASP A 115 -14.73 20.87 24.59
CA ASP A 115 -15.01 19.78 23.65
C ASP A 115 -14.23 19.94 22.34
N ILE A 116 -14.13 21.16 21.81
CA ILE A 116 -13.29 21.47 20.64
C ILE A 116 -11.84 21.13 20.94
N GLU A 117 -11.31 21.63 22.06
CA GLU A 117 -9.92 21.42 22.46
C GLU A 117 -9.60 19.93 22.67
N LYS A 118 -10.51 19.20 23.32
CA LYS A 118 -10.41 17.74 23.49
C LYS A 118 -10.37 17.03 22.13
N THR A 119 -11.23 17.44 21.19
CA THR A 119 -11.26 16.84 19.86
C THR A 119 -9.98 17.12 19.09
N ILE A 120 -9.47 18.36 19.14
CA ILE A 120 -8.18 18.74 18.54
C ILE A 120 -7.05 17.86 19.10
N ASN A 121 -6.96 17.74 20.42
CA ASN A 121 -5.97 16.88 21.09
C ASN A 121 -6.04 15.43 20.59
N GLN A 122 -7.25 14.88 20.53
CA GLN A 122 -7.47 13.50 20.06
C GLN A 122 -7.10 13.32 18.59
N THR A 123 -7.48 14.26 17.72
CA THR A 123 -7.16 14.23 16.29
C THR A 123 -5.65 14.33 16.06
N ILE A 124 -4.95 15.21 16.78
CA ILE A 124 -3.49 15.35 16.67
C ILE A 124 -2.79 14.07 17.10
N GLN A 125 -3.17 13.50 18.26
CA GLN A 125 -2.61 12.23 18.73
C GLN A 125 -2.87 11.09 17.74
N THR A 126 -4.11 10.96 17.25
CA THR A 126 -4.49 9.92 16.30
C THR A 126 -3.72 10.05 15.00
N THR A 127 -3.61 11.26 14.45
CA THR A 127 -2.92 11.53 13.19
C THR A 127 -1.42 11.27 13.30
N LEU A 128 -0.77 11.72 14.37
CA LEU A 128 0.66 11.48 14.58
C LEU A 128 0.97 10.00 14.84
N ASN A 129 0.08 9.28 15.52
CA ASN A 129 0.20 7.83 15.71
C ASN A 129 -0.02 7.07 14.40
N GLN A 130 -0.99 7.49 13.59
CA GLN A 130 -1.22 6.90 12.28
C GLN A 130 -0.01 7.13 11.36
N LEU A 131 0.55 8.34 11.36
CA LEU A 131 1.78 8.65 10.62
C LEU A 131 2.93 7.70 10.97
N GLU A 132 3.12 7.38 12.25
CA GLU A 132 4.15 6.43 12.67
C GLU A 132 3.89 5.02 12.14
N ARG A 133 2.66 4.53 12.26
CA ARG A 133 2.27 3.21 11.74
C ARG A 133 2.46 3.15 10.23
N ASP A 134 2.09 4.20 9.51
CA ASP A 134 2.26 4.27 8.06
C ASP A 134 3.74 4.26 7.68
N CYS A 135 4.59 4.96 8.43
CA CYS A 135 6.05 4.93 8.24
C CYS A 135 6.63 3.52 8.44
N GLU A 136 6.15 2.79 9.45
CA GLU A 136 6.55 1.41 9.71
C GLU A 136 6.06 0.47 8.60
N GLN A 137 4.80 0.60 8.19
CA GLN A 137 4.24 -0.18 7.08
C GLN A 137 5.02 0.03 5.79
N ILE A 138 5.34 1.28 5.42
CA ILE A 138 6.18 1.58 4.25
C ILE A 138 7.54 0.90 4.38
N SER A 139 8.16 0.96 5.56
CA SER A 139 9.47 0.35 5.80
C SER A 139 9.41 -1.16 5.62
N THR A 140 8.42 -1.82 6.21
CA THR A 140 8.20 -3.27 6.10
C THR A 140 7.94 -3.71 4.67
N LEU A 141 7.06 -3.01 3.94
CA LEU A 141 6.76 -3.33 2.53
C LEU A 141 7.99 -3.19 1.63
N VAL A 142 8.84 -2.19 1.88
CA VAL A 142 10.12 -2.04 1.16
C VAL A 142 11.06 -3.19 1.49
N ASP A 143 11.18 -3.57 2.76
CA ASP A 143 12.05 -4.67 3.18
C ASP A 143 11.61 -6.01 2.58
N GLU A 144 10.31 -6.32 2.63
CA GLU A 144 9.73 -7.50 2.01
C GLU A 144 9.98 -7.53 0.50
N ALA A 145 9.81 -6.41 -0.19
CA ALA A 145 10.06 -6.30 -1.63
C ALA A 145 11.56 -6.52 -1.97
N VAL A 146 12.46 -5.98 -1.16
CA VAL A 146 13.92 -6.16 -1.32
C VAL A 146 14.33 -7.60 -1.05
N GLU A 147 13.79 -8.23 -0.03
CA GLU A 147 14.04 -9.64 0.29
C GLU A 147 13.48 -10.60 -0.76
N ALA A 148 12.27 -10.33 -1.27
CA ALA A 148 11.69 -11.08 -2.36
C ALA A 148 12.56 -10.99 -3.63
N ASP A 149 13.07 -9.80 -3.97
CA ASP A 149 14.01 -9.61 -5.07
C ASP A 149 15.33 -10.37 -4.84
N ASN A 150 15.91 -10.32 -3.64
CA ASN A 150 17.14 -11.04 -3.31
C ASN A 150 16.94 -12.57 -3.46
N ARG A 151 15.81 -13.09 -2.97
CA ARG A 151 15.44 -14.51 -3.12
C ARG A 151 15.24 -14.90 -4.58
N ALA A 152 14.56 -14.06 -5.37
CA ALA A 152 14.36 -14.29 -6.80
C ALA A 152 15.69 -14.26 -7.58
N ARG A 153 16.60 -13.34 -7.26
CA ARG A 153 17.94 -13.28 -7.86
C ARG A 153 18.77 -14.52 -7.54
N ALA A 154 18.79 -14.95 -6.28
CA ALA A 154 19.51 -16.16 -5.86
C ALA A 154 18.94 -17.41 -6.54
N TYR A 155 17.61 -17.50 -6.65
CA TYR A 155 16.93 -18.56 -7.38
C TYR A 155 17.31 -18.54 -8.86
N ASN A 156 17.21 -17.38 -9.52
CA ASN A 156 17.53 -17.22 -10.94
C ASN A 156 19.00 -17.55 -11.25
N PHE A 157 19.92 -17.20 -10.36
CA PHE A 157 21.32 -17.57 -10.50
C PHE A 157 21.51 -19.08 -10.45
N ARG A 158 20.93 -19.76 -9.45
CA ARG A 158 20.99 -21.23 -9.32
C ARG A 158 20.30 -21.94 -10.49
N ALA A 159 19.15 -21.44 -10.93
CA ALA A 159 18.39 -21.94 -12.07
C ALA A 159 19.18 -21.81 -13.37
N LYS A 160 19.82 -20.66 -13.61
CA LYS A 160 20.72 -20.46 -14.76
C LYS A 160 21.92 -21.38 -14.73
N MET A 161 22.58 -21.55 -13.58
CA MET A 161 23.73 -22.45 -13.46
C MET A 161 23.36 -23.91 -13.73
N LYS A 162 22.26 -24.40 -13.14
CA LYS A 162 21.74 -25.75 -13.40
C LYS A 162 21.30 -25.94 -14.85
N GLY A 163 20.59 -24.95 -15.40
CA GLY A 163 20.14 -24.95 -16.79
C GLY A 163 21.33 -24.97 -17.76
N LEU A 164 22.36 -24.16 -17.50
CA LEU A 164 23.59 -24.13 -18.30
C LEU A 164 24.30 -25.48 -18.27
N ALA A 165 24.51 -26.07 -17.09
CA ALA A 165 25.16 -27.38 -16.95
C ALA A 165 24.42 -28.48 -17.74
N LEU A 166 23.09 -28.55 -17.60
CA LEU A 166 22.26 -29.52 -18.35
C LEU A 166 22.25 -29.23 -19.85
N SER A 167 22.25 -27.96 -20.25
CA SER A 167 22.33 -27.58 -21.66
C SER A 167 23.68 -27.96 -22.27
N SER A 168 24.77 -27.79 -21.53
CA SER A 168 26.11 -28.19 -21.95
C SER A 168 26.18 -29.70 -22.16
N VAL A 169 25.68 -30.51 -21.21
CA VAL A 169 25.62 -31.97 -21.38
C VAL A 169 24.75 -32.36 -22.57
N GLY A 170 23.56 -31.76 -22.68
CA GLY A 170 22.64 -32.00 -23.79
C GLY A 170 23.25 -31.68 -25.16
N PHE A 171 24.11 -30.67 -25.27
CA PHE A 171 24.75 -30.29 -26.53
C PHE A 171 26.05 -31.04 -26.81
N LEU A 172 26.85 -31.33 -25.78
CA LEU A 172 28.14 -32.03 -25.93
C LEU A 172 27.96 -33.50 -26.34
N LEU A 173 26.91 -34.17 -25.87
CA LEU A 173 26.61 -35.57 -26.24
C LEU A 173 26.48 -35.78 -27.77
N PRO A 174 25.59 -35.07 -28.49
CA PRO A 174 25.46 -35.23 -29.94
C PRO A 174 26.69 -34.73 -30.70
N VAL A 175 27.38 -33.69 -30.23
CA VAL A 175 28.64 -33.23 -30.85
C VAL A 175 29.71 -34.31 -30.74
N ALA A 176 29.87 -34.94 -29.57
CA ALA A 176 30.81 -36.04 -29.37
C ALA A 176 30.47 -37.22 -30.30
N LEU A 177 29.19 -37.55 -30.48
CA LEU A 177 28.76 -38.58 -31.44
C LEU A 177 29.11 -38.23 -32.90
N ILE A 178 28.89 -36.98 -33.32
CA ILE A 178 29.23 -36.55 -34.69
C ILE A 178 30.74 -36.63 -34.90
N VAL A 179 31.54 -36.16 -33.94
CA VAL A 179 33.00 -36.25 -34.00
C VAL A 179 33.46 -37.72 -34.04
N GLN A 180 32.83 -38.59 -33.24
CA GLN A 180 33.10 -40.03 -33.24
C GLN A 180 32.84 -40.64 -34.62
N ILE A 181 31.67 -40.37 -35.21
CA ILE A 181 31.32 -40.86 -36.55
C ILE A 181 32.31 -40.34 -37.59
N LEU A 182 32.62 -39.04 -37.58
CA LEU A 182 33.60 -38.44 -38.50
C LEU A 182 34.98 -39.08 -38.37
N VAL A 183 35.49 -39.30 -37.16
CA VAL A 183 36.79 -39.92 -36.94
C VAL A 183 36.80 -41.40 -37.35
N SER A 184 35.70 -42.13 -37.13
CA SER A 184 35.60 -43.55 -37.49
C SER A 184 35.48 -43.79 -39.00
N THR A 185 34.82 -42.87 -39.73
CA THR A 185 34.52 -43.01 -41.17
C THR A 185 35.52 -42.28 -42.07
N ALA A 186 36.26 -41.30 -41.54
CA ALA A 186 37.18 -40.51 -42.35
C ALA A 186 38.51 -41.24 -42.63
N PRO A 187 39.09 -41.09 -43.83
CA PRO A 187 40.44 -41.56 -44.12
C PRO A 187 41.46 -40.87 -43.19
N ARG A 188 42.36 -41.66 -42.57
CA ARG A 188 43.38 -41.14 -41.63
C ARG A 188 44.25 -40.02 -42.23
N GLU A 189 44.49 -40.05 -43.53
CA GLU A 189 45.23 -39.03 -44.28
C GLU A 189 44.51 -37.67 -44.29
N LEU A 190 43.18 -37.68 -44.40
CA LEU A 190 42.34 -36.48 -44.46
C LEU A 190 42.25 -35.81 -43.08
N VAL A 191 42.12 -36.61 -42.01
CA VAL A 191 42.14 -36.15 -40.62
C VAL A 191 43.51 -35.55 -40.26
N ASN A 192 44.60 -36.23 -40.63
CA ASN A 192 45.96 -35.74 -40.37
C ASN A 192 46.27 -34.44 -41.14
N SER A 193 45.72 -34.28 -42.35
CA SER A 193 45.93 -33.07 -43.17
C SER A 193 45.17 -31.83 -42.69
N LEU A 194 43.98 -32.00 -42.09
CA LEU A 194 43.13 -30.89 -41.64
C LEU A 194 43.39 -30.46 -40.18
N ALA A 195 43.69 -31.43 -39.31
CA ALA A 195 43.85 -31.19 -37.87
C ALA A 195 45.31 -31.06 -37.40
N GLY A 196 46.26 -31.56 -38.21
CA GLY A 196 47.67 -31.73 -37.81
C GLY A 196 47.87 -32.98 -36.94
N GLU A 197 49.04 -33.62 -37.07
CA GLU A 197 49.36 -34.90 -36.42
C GLU A 197 49.16 -34.88 -34.90
N ASN A 198 49.53 -33.78 -34.23
CA ASN A 198 49.41 -33.67 -32.77
C ASN A 198 47.96 -33.65 -32.30
N PHE A 199 47.05 -33.01 -33.05
CA PHE A 199 45.64 -32.92 -32.69
C PHE A 199 44.88 -34.19 -33.07
N ALA A 200 45.23 -34.79 -34.22
CA ALA A 200 44.68 -36.08 -34.64
C ALA A 200 45.03 -37.21 -33.64
N ASN A 201 46.26 -37.22 -33.12
CA ASN A 201 46.68 -38.17 -32.09
C ASN A 201 46.02 -37.90 -30.72
N ALA A 202 45.75 -36.64 -30.37
CA ALA A 202 45.04 -36.30 -29.14
C ALA A 202 43.56 -36.72 -29.20
N ILE A 203 42.87 -36.46 -30.32
CA ILE A 203 41.47 -36.86 -30.52
C ILE A 203 41.33 -38.38 -30.56
N SER A 204 42.21 -39.08 -31.28
CA SER A 204 42.14 -40.54 -31.37
C SER A 204 42.38 -41.21 -30.01
N SER A 205 43.28 -40.66 -29.18
CA SER A 205 43.51 -41.12 -27.81
C SER A 205 42.31 -40.87 -26.89
N PHE A 206 41.67 -39.69 -27.01
CA PHE A 206 40.48 -39.35 -26.22
C PHE A 206 39.24 -40.18 -26.61
N MET A 207 39.13 -40.54 -27.89
CA MET A 207 38.03 -41.35 -28.44
C MET A 207 38.30 -42.86 -28.40
N ALA A 208 39.50 -43.31 -28.04
CA ALA A 208 39.85 -44.74 -27.99
C ALA A 208 38.92 -45.60 -27.10
N PRO A 209 38.44 -45.12 -25.94
CA PRO A 209 37.48 -45.88 -25.12
C PRO A 209 36.10 -45.97 -25.79
N THR A 210 35.66 -44.91 -26.47
CA THR A 210 34.36 -44.86 -27.13
C THR A 210 34.34 -45.67 -28.42
N THR A 211 35.45 -45.71 -29.17
CA THR A 211 35.61 -46.61 -30.33
C THR A 211 35.59 -48.08 -29.89
N ALA A 212 36.27 -48.45 -28.79
CA ALA A 212 36.27 -49.82 -28.29
C ALA A 212 34.89 -50.30 -27.83
N ILE A 213 34.06 -49.40 -27.28
CA ILE A 213 32.66 -49.70 -26.96
C ILE A 213 31.84 -49.87 -28.24
N TRP A 214 32.08 -49.05 -29.26
CA TRP A 214 31.37 -49.09 -30.53
C TRP A 214 31.67 -50.37 -31.35
N GLU A 215 32.91 -50.86 -31.31
CA GLU A 215 33.31 -52.11 -31.96
C GLU A 215 32.69 -53.37 -31.30
N ASN A 216 32.27 -53.27 -30.04
CA ASN A 216 31.60 -54.36 -29.31
C ASN A 216 30.07 -54.40 -29.55
N ILE A 217 29.53 -53.49 -30.37
CA ILE A 217 28.09 -53.36 -30.64
C ILE A 217 27.80 -53.83 -32.06
N ASP A 218 26.90 -54.81 -32.21
CA ASP A 218 26.39 -55.27 -33.51
C ASP A 218 25.82 -54.11 -34.35
N GLU A 219 26.08 -54.15 -35.66
CA GLU A 219 25.67 -53.09 -36.61
C GLU A 219 24.16 -52.78 -36.55
N ASP A 220 23.32 -53.78 -36.30
CA ASP A 220 21.87 -53.61 -36.15
C ASP A 220 21.47 -52.80 -34.91
N ASN A 221 22.27 -52.83 -33.85
CA ASN A 221 22.00 -52.16 -32.58
C ASN A 221 22.59 -50.73 -32.52
N GLN A 222 23.51 -50.38 -33.41
CA GLN A 222 24.17 -49.07 -33.46
C GLN A 222 23.17 -47.92 -33.69
N MET A 223 22.20 -48.12 -34.59
CA MET A 223 21.15 -47.12 -34.87
C MET A 223 20.21 -46.90 -33.68
N VAL A 224 19.90 -47.97 -32.94
CA VAL A 224 19.05 -47.91 -31.73
C VAL A 224 19.76 -47.13 -30.61
N ILE A 225 21.05 -47.39 -30.40
CA ILE A 225 21.86 -46.69 -29.41
C ILE A 225 22.02 -45.21 -29.76
N LEU A 226 22.26 -44.89 -31.04
CA LEU A 226 22.32 -43.52 -31.52
C LEU A 226 21.00 -42.76 -31.26
N ALA A 227 19.87 -43.38 -31.59
CA ALA A 227 18.54 -42.82 -31.34
C ALA A 227 18.29 -42.59 -29.84
N LEU A 228 18.72 -43.52 -28.97
CA LEU A 228 18.64 -43.39 -27.51
C LEU A 228 19.45 -42.23 -26.97
N VAL A 229 20.71 -42.06 -27.41
CA VAL A 229 21.56 -40.96 -26.96
C VAL A 229 21.02 -39.60 -27.44
N LEU A 230 20.52 -39.53 -28.67
CA LEU A 230 19.85 -38.33 -29.19
C LEU A 230 18.57 -38.00 -28.42
N ALA A 231 17.76 -39.02 -28.08
CA ALA A 231 16.57 -38.83 -27.25
C ALA A 231 16.95 -38.32 -25.85
N LEU A 232 18.00 -38.89 -25.23
CA LEU A 232 18.50 -38.48 -23.92
C LEU A 232 19.03 -37.03 -23.94
N SER A 233 19.78 -36.67 -24.97
CA SER A 233 20.22 -35.28 -25.24
C SER A 233 19.01 -34.33 -25.34
N GLY A 234 17.98 -34.72 -26.10
CA GLY A 234 16.73 -33.97 -26.21
C GLY A 234 16.03 -33.78 -24.86
N ILE A 235 15.96 -34.83 -24.04
CA ILE A 235 15.40 -34.78 -22.68
C ILE A 235 16.18 -33.79 -21.81
N PHE A 236 17.52 -33.83 -21.84
CA PHE A 236 18.34 -32.88 -21.08
C PHE A 236 18.12 -31.43 -21.50
N LEU A 237 17.96 -31.16 -22.80
CA LEU A 237 17.65 -29.82 -23.32
C LEU A 237 16.24 -29.34 -22.91
N ILE A 238 15.25 -30.24 -22.91
CA ILE A 238 13.89 -29.95 -22.44
C ILE A 238 13.90 -29.61 -20.94
N ILE A 239 14.54 -30.44 -20.12
CA ILE A 239 14.66 -30.22 -18.68
C ILE A 239 15.42 -28.91 -18.40
N SER A 240 16.51 -28.65 -19.13
CA SER A 240 17.25 -27.39 -19.04
C SER A 240 16.33 -26.18 -19.26
N ARG A 241 15.49 -26.19 -20.31
CA ARG A 241 14.53 -25.11 -20.57
C ARG A 241 13.50 -24.92 -19.46
N ILE A 242 13.01 -26.01 -18.85
CA ILE A 242 12.04 -25.93 -17.75
C ILE A 242 12.70 -25.30 -16.52
N ILE A 243 13.92 -25.72 -16.18
CA ILE A 243 14.65 -25.22 -15.02
C ILE A 243 15.08 -23.76 -15.20
N ASN A 244 15.39 -23.32 -16.42
CA ASN A 244 15.88 -21.98 -16.72
C ASN A 244 14.79 -20.89 -16.68
N ARG A 245 13.57 -21.21 -16.24
CA ARG A 245 12.49 -20.23 -16.06
C ARG A 245 12.84 -19.24 -14.94
N ALA A 246 13.19 -18.03 -15.34
CA ALA A 246 13.51 -16.96 -14.41
C ALA A 246 12.24 -16.39 -13.74
N LYS A 247 12.34 -16.12 -12.45
CA LYS A 247 11.37 -15.31 -11.70
C LYS A 247 11.58 -13.81 -11.98
N PRO A 248 10.52 -12.99 -11.96
CA PRO A 248 10.67 -11.54 -12.08
C PRO A 248 11.52 -10.99 -10.94
N THR A 249 12.39 -10.02 -11.25
CA THR A 249 13.27 -9.33 -10.30
C THR A 249 13.11 -7.82 -10.48
N LEU A 250 13.32 -7.06 -9.41
CA LEU A 250 13.28 -5.61 -9.45
C LEU A 250 14.45 -5.04 -10.25
N GLN A 251 14.20 -3.97 -11.00
CA GLN A 251 15.27 -3.21 -11.63
C GLN A 251 16.13 -2.52 -10.55
N ARG A 252 17.45 -2.44 -10.76
CA ARG A 252 18.40 -1.85 -9.81
C ARG A 252 18.02 -0.41 -9.43
N ARG A 253 17.54 0.37 -10.40
CA ARG A 253 17.08 1.75 -10.19
C ARG A 253 15.86 1.79 -9.27
N SER A 254 14.84 0.98 -9.54
CA SER A 254 13.62 0.92 -8.73
C SER A 254 13.91 0.47 -7.29
N LYS A 255 14.79 -0.53 -7.13
CA LYS A 255 15.27 -0.97 -5.81
C LYS A 255 15.95 0.15 -5.04
N LYS A 256 16.84 0.92 -5.69
CA LYS A 256 17.52 2.07 -5.07
C LYS A 256 16.51 3.12 -4.58
N ILE A 257 15.53 3.47 -5.42
CA ILE A 257 14.48 4.43 -5.08
C ILE A 257 13.66 3.97 -3.86
N LEU A 258 13.30 2.68 -3.79
CA LEU A 258 12.56 2.15 -2.64
C LEU A 258 13.36 2.25 -1.34
N VAL A 259 14.66 1.91 -1.39
CA VAL A 259 15.55 2.04 -0.23
C VAL A 259 15.70 3.50 0.19
N GLU A 260 15.90 4.42 -0.75
CA GLU A 260 15.97 5.86 -0.48
C GLU A 260 14.66 6.38 0.16
N LYS A 261 13.50 5.92 -0.31
CA LYS A 261 12.20 6.27 0.30
C LYS A 261 12.08 5.75 1.73
N ARG A 262 12.47 4.51 2.00
CA ARG A 262 12.49 3.94 3.36
C ARG A 262 13.44 4.72 4.27
N GLU A 263 14.61 5.08 3.78
CA GLU A 263 15.60 5.85 4.53
C GLU A 263 15.07 7.25 4.85
N TYR A 264 14.45 7.93 3.89
CA TYR A 264 13.80 9.22 4.11
C TYR A 264 12.70 9.14 5.17
N VAL A 265 11.83 8.14 5.09
CA VAL A 265 10.76 7.92 6.07
C VAL A 265 11.32 7.72 7.49
N ASN A 266 12.36 6.90 7.63
CA ASN A 266 12.93 6.59 8.95
C ASN A 266 13.79 7.73 9.53
N SER A 267 14.55 8.44 8.69
CA SER A 267 15.48 9.47 9.14
C SER A 267 14.84 10.84 9.29
N PHE A 268 13.91 11.20 8.39
CA PHE A 268 13.32 12.54 8.36
C PHE A 268 11.91 12.55 8.97
N VAL A 269 11.00 11.71 8.48
CA VAL A 269 9.58 11.80 8.86
C VAL A 269 9.37 11.44 10.33
N LYS A 270 10.01 10.38 10.83
CA LYS A 270 9.94 10.01 12.26
C LYS A 270 10.50 11.10 13.18
N VAL A 271 11.59 11.75 12.80
CA VAL A 271 12.18 12.86 13.58
C VAL A 271 11.25 14.09 13.56
N GLN A 272 10.67 14.42 12.42
CA GLN A 272 9.71 15.51 12.32
C GLN A 272 8.45 15.27 13.15
N LYS A 273 7.95 14.02 13.23
CA LYS A 273 6.85 13.66 14.14
C LYS A 273 7.18 14.03 15.58
N GLN A 274 8.36 13.65 16.07
CA GLN A 274 8.78 13.95 17.45
C GLN A 274 8.83 15.46 17.70
N LYS A 275 9.36 16.21 16.73
CA LYS A 275 9.39 17.67 16.79
C LYS A 275 7.98 18.26 16.86
N LEU A 276 7.09 17.90 15.93
CA LEU A 276 5.70 18.38 15.90
C LEU A 276 4.94 18.05 17.20
N TYR A 277 5.15 16.86 17.74
CA TYR A 277 4.54 16.45 19.01
C TYR A 277 5.07 17.30 20.18
N SER A 278 6.37 17.58 20.22
CA SER A 278 6.96 18.44 21.26
C SER A 278 6.51 19.89 21.16
N GLU A 279 6.40 20.44 19.93
CA GLU A 279 5.91 21.80 19.70
C GLU A 279 4.45 21.94 20.13
N TYR A 280 3.62 20.94 19.82
CA TYR A 280 2.23 20.92 20.25
C TYR A 280 2.11 20.88 21.78
N LEU A 281 2.82 19.97 22.45
CA LEU A 281 2.80 19.89 23.91
C LEU A 281 3.29 21.19 24.56
N GLN A 282 4.31 21.83 23.99
CA GLN A 282 4.81 23.11 24.49
C GLN A 282 3.75 24.20 24.38
N GLN A 283 3.03 24.29 23.26
CA GLN A 283 1.93 25.23 23.09
C GLN A 283 0.79 24.96 24.08
N SER A 284 0.36 23.70 24.21
CA SER A 284 -0.73 23.33 25.11
C SER A 284 -0.43 23.57 26.60
N VAL A 285 0.82 23.42 27.04
CA VAL A 285 1.22 23.69 28.43
C VAL A 285 1.40 25.19 28.67
N SER A 286 1.94 25.94 27.70
CA SER A 286 2.17 27.39 27.85
C SER A 286 0.87 28.19 27.96
N ASP A 287 -0.23 27.70 27.36
CA ASP A 287 -1.55 28.33 27.41
C ASP A 287 -2.32 28.04 28.72
N HIS A 288 -1.87 27.12 29.58
CA HIS A 288 -2.45 26.87 30.90
C HIS A 288 -1.82 27.73 32.03
N ASP A 289 -0.73 28.45 31.75
CA ASP A 289 0.02 29.26 32.72
C ASP A 289 -0.17 30.79 32.54
N LEU A 290 -1.13 31.24 31.72
CA LEU A 290 -1.52 32.65 31.50
C LEU A 290 -2.99 32.90 31.84
#